data_AF-A0A1I1NK55-F1
#
_entry.id   AF-A0A1I1NK55-F1
#
_cell.length_a   1.000
_cell.length_b   1.000
_cell.length_c   1.000
_cell.angle_alpha   90.00
_cell.angle_beta   90.00
_cell.angle_gamma   90.00
#
_symmetry.space_group_name_H-M   'P 1'
#
loop_
_entity.id
_entity.type
_entity.pdbx_description
1 polymer ?
#
loop_
_entity_poly.entity_id
_entity_poly.type
_entity_poly.pdbx_seq_one_letter_code
_entity_poly.pdbx_strand_id
1 'polypeptide(L)' 'MTLYEFNILDLNDRMEAVNQNGVFLNNHITESEKCNLYAIELFFVEVVYNSNLNKITEINSFKTGYLLDKYSKNF' A
#
# COMPACT_ATOMS: atom_id res chain seq x y z
N MET A 1 -11.14 0.10 -10.50
CA MET A 1 -10.92 -1.36 -10.42
C MET A 1 -11.34 -1.84 -9.04
N THR A 2 -11.85 -3.06 -8.93
CA THR A 2 -12.21 -3.68 -7.66
C THR A 2 -11.00 -4.29 -6.96
N LEU A 3 -11.10 -4.48 -5.64
CA LEU A 3 -10.12 -5.21 -4.83
C LEU A 3 -9.79 -6.60 -5.41
N TYR A 4 -10.81 -7.31 -5.93
CA TYR A 4 -10.64 -8.66 -6.46
C TYR A 4 -9.87 -8.66 -7.78
N GLU A 5 -10.19 -7.73 -8.69
CA GLU A 5 -9.43 -7.54 -9.93
C GLU A 5 -7.97 -7.19 -9.64
N PHE A 6 -7.73 -6.29 -8.68
CA PHE A 6 -6.37 -5.94 -8.26
C PHE A 6 -5.60 -7.14 -7.71
N ASN A 7 -6.25 -8.01 -6.93
CA ASN A 7 -5.59 -9.17 -6.33
C ASN A 7 -5.24 -10.30 -7.32
N ILE A 8 -5.82 -10.29 -8.52
CA ILE A 8 -5.46 -11.24 -9.58
C ILE A 8 -4.16 -10.84 -10.30
N LEU A 9 -3.82 -9.54 -10.28
CA LEU A 9 -2.62 -9.02 -10.93
C LEU A 9 -1.34 -9.57 -10.29
N ASP A 10 -0.29 -9.68 -11.12
CA ASP A 10 1.05 -9.94 -10.63
C ASP A 10 1.66 -8.70 -9.94
N LEU A 11 2.87 -8.85 -9.37
CA LEU A 11 3.49 -7.78 -8.59
C LEU A 11 3.73 -6.50 -9.42
N ASN A 12 4.16 -6.63 -10.68
CA ASN A 12 4.46 -5.49 -11.53
C ASN A 12 3.18 -4.77 -11.93
N ASP A 13 2.17 -5.53 -12.33
CA ASP A 13 0.86 -4.99 -12.72
C ASP A 13 0.15 -4.34 -11.52
N ARG A 14 0.28 -4.91 -10.31
CA ARG A 14 -0.21 -4.25 -9.08
C ARG A 14 0.47 -2.91 -8.85
N MET A 15 1.80 -2.85 -9.03
CA MET A 15 2.53 -1.59 -8.87
C MET A 15 2.15 -0.56 -9.93
N GLU A 16 1.95 -0.99 -11.18
CA GLU A 16 1.42 -0.12 -12.24
C GLU A 16 0.04 0.41 -11.89
N ALA A 17 -0.87 -0.44 -11.41
CA ALA A 17 -2.20 -0.03 -10.98
C ALA A 17 -2.15 0.99 -9.82
N VAL A 18 -1.25 0.83 -8.86
CA VAL A 18 -0.99 1.82 -7.80
C VAL A 18 -0.47 3.14 -8.38
N ASN A 19 0.47 3.10 -9.32
CA ASN A 19 1.04 4.30 -9.92
C ASN A 19 0.04 5.09 -10.76
N GLN A 20 -0.85 4.40 -11.49
CA GLN A 20 -1.81 5.04 -12.40
C GLN A 20 -3.08 5.51 -11.68
N ASN A 21 -3.56 4.72 -10.71
CA ASN A 21 -4.88 4.92 -10.10
C ASN A 21 -4.83 5.28 -8.61
N GLY A 22 -3.68 5.12 -7.96
CA GLY A 22 -3.51 5.31 -6.53
C GLY A 22 -3.42 6.77 -6.13
N VAL A 23 -4.19 7.16 -5.12
CA VAL A 23 -4.02 8.44 -4.41
C VAL A 23 -3.20 8.19 -3.16
N PHE A 24 -2.02 8.79 -3.08
CA PHE A 24 -1.19 8.70 -1.88
C PHE A 24 -1.90 9.33 -0.68
N LEU A 25 -1.93 8.63 0.45
CA LEU A 25 -2.57 9.09 1.68
C LEU A 25 -1.56 9.42 2.77
N ASN A 26 -0.67 8.47 3.07
CA ASN A 26 0.28 8.59 4.16
C ASN A 26 1.43 7.60 4.01
N ASN A 27 2.47 7.76 4.82
CA ASN A 27 3.50 6.76 4.99
C ASN A 27 3.72 6.41 6.47
N HIS A 28 4.23 5.21 6.68
CA HIS A 28 4.69 4.73 7.97
C HIS A 28 6.14 4.26 7.79
N ILE A 29 7.06 4.86 8.54
CA ILE A 29 8.49 4.62 8.41
C ILE A 29 9.00 4.10 9.74
N THR A 30 9.58 2.91 9.73
CA THR A 30 10.33 2.33 10.85
C THR A 30 11.80 2.19 10.45
N GLU A 31 12.64 1.70 11.37
CA GLU A 31 14.06 1.43 11.08
C GLU A 31 14.23 0.38 9.98
N SER A 32 13.40 -0.66 9.96
CA SER A 32 13.52 -1.80 9.04
C SER A 32 12.67 -1.68 7.78
N GLU A 33 11.55 -0.97 7.84
CA GLU A 33 10.53 -0.98 6.79
C GLU A 33 9.93 0.41 6.53
N LYS A 34 9.56 0.65 5.28
CA LYS A 34 8.74 1.79 4.88
C LYS A 34 7.47 1.29 4.23
N CYS A 35 6.34 1.85 4.61
CA CYS A 35 5.05 1.51 4.03
C CYS A 35 4.41 2.78 3.47
N ASN A 36 4.11 2.80 2.18
CA ASN A 36 3.33 3.87 1.57
C ASN A 36 1.88 3.40 1.41
N LEU A 37 0.94 4.19 1.90
CA LEU A 37 -0.48 3.93 1.81
C LEU A 37 -1.09 4.72 0.65
N TYR A 38 -1.87 4.02 -0.16
CA TYR A 38 -2.63 4.56 -1.27
C TYR A 38 -4.11 4.18 -1.13
N ALA A 39 -5.00 5.02 -1.62
CA ALA A 39 -6.38 4.66 -1.91
C ALA A 39 -6.55 4.42 -3.41
N ILE A 40 -7.25 3.36 -3.77
CA ILE A 40 -7.74 3.09 -5.13
C ILE A 40 -9.25 2.87 -5.01
N GLU A 41 -10.04 3.82 -5.50
CA GLU A 41 -11.51 3.78 -5.43
C GLU A 41 -12.05 3.44 -4.02
N LEU A 42 -12.51 2.20 -3.81
CA LEU A 42 -13.19 1.71 -2.59
C LEU A 42 -12.31 0.79 -1.73
N PHE A 43 -10.98 0.81 -1.92
CA PHE A 43 -10.04 0.03 -1.12
C PHE A 43 -8.69 0.74 -0.96
N PHE A 44 -7.87 0.21 -0.07
CA PHE A 44 -6.54 0.71 0.21
C PHE A 44 -5.48 -0.26 -0.28
N VAL A 45 -4.34 0.28 -0.66
CA VAL A 45 -3.14 -0.47 -1.03
C VAL A 45 -1.96 0.03 -0.24
N GLU A 46 -1.25 -0.90 0.35
CA GLU A 46 -0.01 -0.68 1.06
C GLU A 46 1.16 -1.23 0.26
N VAL A 47 2.09 -0.37 -0.11
CA VAL A 47 3.36 -0.76 -0.74
C VAL A 47 4.44 -0.78 0.32
N VAL A 48 4.99 -1.96 0.59
CA VAL A 48 6.01 -2.20 1.61
C VAL A 48 7.38 -2.25 0.96
N TYR A 49 8.31 -1.50 1.54
CA TYR A 49 9.70 -1.43 1.12
C TYR A 49 10.60 -1.87 2.26
N ASN A 50 11.62 -2.66 1.93
CA ASN A 50 12.74 -2.88 2.83
C ASN A 50 13.58 -1.60 2.92
N SER A 51 13.74 -1.03 4.12
CA SER A 51 14.47 0.24 4.32
C SER A 51 15.95 0.18 3.93
N ASN A 52 16.58 -1.00 4.04
CA ASN A 52 18.01 -1.18 3.77
C ASN A 52 18.32 -1.37 2.28
N LEU A 53 17.47 -2.13 1.58
CA LEU A 53 17.66 -2.46 0.17
C LEU A 53 16.90 -1.52 -0.77
N ASN A 54 15.97 -0.72 -0.24
CA ASN A 54 15.05 0.14 -0.97
C ASN A 54 14.30 -0.61 -2.09
N LYS A 55 13.91 -1.86 -1.80
CA LYS A 55 13.15 -2.73 -2.71
C LYS A 55 11.75 -2.96 -2.18
N ILE A 56 10.78 -2.99 -3.09
CA ILE A 56 9.42 -3.43 -2.78
C ILE A 56 9.49 -4.90 -2.38
N THR A 57 8.98 -5.21 -1.20
CA THR A 57 8.85 -6.58 -0.70
C THR A 57 7.43 -7.08 -0.88
N GLU A 58 6.43 -6.21 -0.69
CA GLU A 58 5.02 -6.59 -0.70
C GLU A 58 4.12 -5.46 -1.23
N ILE A 59 3.00 -5.85 -1.82
CA ILE A 59 1.89 -4.96 -2.19
C ILE A 59 0.59 -5.58 -1.68
N ASN A 60 0.10 -5.05 -0.57
CA ASN A 60 -1.03 -5.59 0.19
C ASN A 60 -2.26 -4.72 -0.02
N SER A 61 -3.44 -5.33 -0.21
CA SER A 61 -4.69 -4.62 -0.45
C SER A 61 -5.73 -4.96 0.62
N PHE A 62 -6.53 -3.98 1.03
CA PHE A 62 -7.52 -4.18 2.09
C PHE A 62 -8.65 -3.15 2.07
N LYS A 63 -9.76 -3.47 2.77
CA LYS A 63 -10.91 -2.57 2.98
C LYS A 63 -11.11 -2.17 4.43
N THR A 64 -10.54 -2.92 5.38
CA THR A 64 -10.84 -2.78 6.81
C THR A 64 -10.06 -1.64 7.44
N GLY A 65 -10.76 -0.80 8.22
CA GLY A 65 -10.21 0.41 8.82
C GLY A 65 -9.14 0.17 9.89
N TYR A 66 -9.15 -0.94 10.63
CA TYR A 66 -8.14 -1.19 11.68
C TYR A 66 -6.71 -1.26 11.14
N LEU A 67 -6.51 -1.63 9.87
CA LEU A 67 -5.19 -1.62 9.23
C LEU A 67 -4.68 -0.18 8.98
N LEU A 68 -5.59 0.81 9.01
CA LEU A 68 -5.25 2.23 8.93
C LEU A 68 -4.74 2.79 10.26
N ASP A 69 -4.93 2.08 11.38
CA ASP A 69 -4.50 2.55 12.70
C ASP A 69 -2.99 2.80 12.72
N LYS A 70 -2.20 2.00 11.97
CA LYS A 70 -0.74 2.19 11.86
C LYS A 70 -0.32 3.53 11.23
N TYR A 71 -1.23 4.17 10.48
CA TYR A 71 -1.02 5.46 9.82
C TYR A 71 -1.65 6.61 10.58
N SER A 72 -2.40 6.33 11.64
CA SER A 72 -2.94 7.35 12.52
C SER A 72 -1.85 7.72 13.52
N LYS A 73 -1.35 8.96 13.45
CA LYS A 73 -0.42 9.46 14.48
C LYS A 73 -1.19 9.52 15.81
N ASN A 74 -0.65 8.89 16.85
CA ASN A 74 -1.11 9.13 18.22
C ASN A 74 -0.84 10.61 18.53
N PHE A 75 -1.89 11.43 18.59
CA PHE A 75 -1.83 12.79 19.14
C PHE A 75 -1.95 12.74 20.66
#